data_AF-A0A956SE38-F1
#
_entry.id   AF-A0A956SE38-F1
#
_cell.length_a   1.000
_cell.length_b   1.000
_cell.length_c   1.000
_cell.angle_alpha   90.00
_cell.angle_beta   90.00
_cell.angle_gamma   90.00
#
_symmetry.space_group_name_H-M   'P 1'
#
loop_
_entity.id
_entity.type
_entity.pdbx_description
1 polymer ?
#
loop_
_entity_poly.entity_id
_entity_poly.type
_entity_poly.pdbx_seq_one_letter_code
_entity_poly.pdbx_strand_id
1 'polypeptide(L)'
;MTTRFRLGAAALTLLAIPSLASAYSFGPPDGRAGNPPFNENCTECHFSFDVNSGDGALELLGLPTEYVPGEVYPLTVQLSDPGQMRWGFELTVLDDADFNLQGGQLQVTDAVQTQISLDPESEADYLKHTFDGLHDGVTDGPVTWDFEWVAPGPEKNSVTFYVAGNAADGDFSLTNDYIYTRSFTLRPSDPTPVSGSTWGQIKRLFAR
;
A
#
# COMPACT_ATOMS: atom_id res chain seq x y z
N MET A 1 76.16 2.98 -10.85
CA MET A 1 75.17 1.93 -10.62
C MET A 1 74.28 2.40 -9.47
N THR A 2 73.11 2.96 -9.76
CA THR A 2 72.15 3.45 -8.74
C THR A 2 70.73 3.18 -9.22
N THR A 3 70.17 2.05 -8.80
CA THR A 3 68.80 1.63 -9.09
C THR A 3 67.85 2.37 -8.14
N ARG A 4 66.92 3.16 -8.68
CA ARG A 4 65.83 3.78 -7.89
C ARG A 4 64.59 2.89 -7.98
N PHE A 5 64.19 2.30 -6.85
CA PHE A 5 62.88 1.68 -6.71
C PHE A 5 61.81 2.76 -6.60
N ARG A 6 60.81 2.72 -7.49
CA ARG A 6 59.57 3.50 -7.37
C ARG A 6 58.53 2.61 -6.73
N LEU A 7 58.09 2.96 -5.52
CA LEU A 7 56.89 2.40 -4.89
C LEU A 7 55.67 2.84 -5.73
N GLY A 8 54.93 1.87 -6.27
CA GLY A 8 53.63 2.12 -6.87
C GLY A 8 52.58 2.31 -5.77
N ALA A 9 51.88 3.43 -5.80
CA ALA A 9 50.70 3.66 -4.96
C ALA A 9 49.55 2.79 -5.48
N ALA A 10 49.07 1.85 -4.67
CA ALA A 10 47.84 1.13 -4.95
C ALA A 10 46.65 2.07 -4.70
N ALA A 11 45.88 2.37 -5.75
CA ALA A 11 44.63 3.11 -5.62
C ALA A 11 43.57 2.18 -5.01
N LEU A 12 43.17 2.47 -3.77
CA LEU A 12 42.06 1.79 -3.10
C LEU A 12 40.76 2.40 -3.64
N THR A 13 40.12 1.73 -4.61
CA THR A 13 38.77 2.09 -5.05
C THR A 13 37.78 1.75 -3.94
N LEU A 14 37.24 2.78 -3.28
CA LEU A 14 36.16 2.66 -2.31
C LEU A 14 34.90 2.22 -3.08
N LEU A 15 34.50 0.95 -3.00
CA LEU A 15 33.17 0.54 -3.45
C LEU A 15 32.14 1.24 -2.56
N ALA A 16 31.36 2.15 -3.14
CA ALA A 16 30.18 2.68 -2.48
C ALA A 16 29.19 1.52 -2.34
N ILE A 17 28.98 1.04 -1.10
CA ILE A 17 27.93 0.08 -0.81
C ILE A 17 26.63 0.89 -0.83
N PRO A 18 25.70 0.64 -1.76
CA PRO A 18 24.41 1.32 -1.76
C PRO A 18 23.72 1.05 -0.42
N SER A 19 23.21 2.11 0.20
CA SER A 19 22.44 1.98 1.45
C SER A 19 21.18 1.16 1.22
N LEU A 20 20.73 0.39 2.23
CA LEU A 20 19.49 -0.40 2.14
C LEU A 20 18.27 0.49 1.83
N ALA A 21 18.26 1.74 2.30
CA ALA A 21 17.23 2.73 2.00
C ALA A 21 17.07 2.98 0.47
N SER A 22 18.18 3.00 -0.26
CA SER A 22 18.17 3.19 -1.72
C SER A 22 17.59 1.99 -2.47
N ALA A 23 17.70 0.77 -1.90
CA ALA A 23 17.13 -0.43 -2.52
C ALA A 23 15.60 -0.45 -2.41
N TYR A 24 15.05 0.00 -1.28
CA TYR A 24 13.59 0.05 -1.05
C TYR A 24 12.91 1.30 -1.60
N SER A 25 13.67 2.21 -2.21
CA SER A 25 13.13 3.31 -3.00
C SER A 25 12.35 2.84 -4.25
N PHE A 26 12.51 1.58 -4.65
CA PHE A 26 11.74 0.94 -5.72
C PHE A 26 10.51 0.19 -5.21
N GLY A 27 10.07 0.47 -3.98
CA GLY A 27 9.02 -0.26 -3.27
C GLY A 27 9.55 -0.98 -2.02
N PRO A 28 8.79 -1.00 -0.92
CA PRO A 28 9.17 -1.69 0.30
C PRO A 28 9.14 -3.22 0.10
N PRO A 29 9.81 -3.99 0.98
CA PRO A 29 9.54 -5.41 1.11
C PRO A 29 8.06 -5.64 1.42
N ASP A 30 7.52 -6.72 0.86
CA ASP A 30 6.19 -7.24 1.19
C ASP A 30 6.06 -7.51 2.70
N GLY A 31 4.84 -7.35 3.24
CA GLY A 31 4.56 -7.59 4.66
C GLY A 31 4.96 -6.43 5.59
N ARG A 32 4.91 -5.20 5.08
CA ARG A 32 5.16 -3.96 5.82
C ARG A 32 3.91 -3.07 5.94
N ALA A 33 2.74 -3.56 5.53
CA ALA A 33 1.47 -2.85 5.65
C ALA A 33 0.89 -2.82 7.10
N GLY A 34 1.51 -3.51 8.07
CA GLY A 34 1.00 -3.60 9.44
C GLY A 34 -0.14 -4.61 9.62
N ASN A 35 -0.32 -5.54 8.69
CA ASN A 35 -1.34 -6.59 8.75
C ASN A 35 -0.94 -7.75 9.68
N PRO A 36 -1.92 -8.48 10.25
CA PRO A 36 -1.67 -9.75 10.93
C PRO A 36 -1.09 -10.79 9.96
N PRO A 37 -0.45 -11.85 10.50
CA PRO A 37 -0.25 -12.13 11.92
C PRO A 37 0.94 -11.38 12.55
N PHE A 38 1.86 -10.86 11.73
CA PHE A 38 3.11 -10.30 12.23
C PHE A 38 3.00 -8.84 12.65
N ASN A 39 2.10 -8.06 12.04
CA ASN A 39 1.93 -6.63 12.28
C ASN A 39 3.22 -5.82 12.05
N GLU A 40 4.12 -6.35 11.23
CA GLU A 40 5.36 -5.70 10.84
C GLU A 40 5.05 -4.53 9.91
N ASN A 41 5.86 -3.47 10.02
CA ASN A 41 5.67 -2.27 9.23
C ASN A 41 7.01 -1.58 8.95
N CYS A 42 6.98 -0.41 8.34
CA CYS A 42 8.19 0.31 7.95
C CYS A 42 9.11 0.67 9.13
N THR A 43 8.66 0.62 10.40
CA THR A 43 9.53 0.82 11.58
C THR A 43 10.59 -0.27 11.75
N GLU A 44 10.50 -1.39 11.04
CA GLU A 44 11.60 -2.38 10.96
C GLU A 44 12.91 -1.75 10.42
N CYS A 45 12.80 -0.68 9.64
CA CYS A 45 13.95 0.09 9.14
C CYS A 45 13.92 1.57 9.59
N HIS A 46 12.74 2.19 9.67
CA HIS A 46 12.53 3.59 10.01
C HIS A 46 12.06 3.74 11.47
N PHE A 47 12.99 3.58 12.42
CA PHE A 47 12.69 3.41 13.85
C PHE A 47 12.96 4.68 14.70
N SER A 48 13.08 5.85 14.07
CA SER A 48 13.40 7.09 14.81
C SER A 48 12.29 7.53 15.76
N PHE A 49 11.05 7.24 15.38
CA PHE A 49 9.86 7.65 16.11
C PHE A 49 8.90 6.47 16.26
N ASP A 50 8.06 6.55 17.29
CA ASP A 50 6.98 5.57 17.46
C ASP A 50 5.98 5.68 16.29
N VAL A 51 5.37 4.57 15.91
CA VAL A 51 4.35 4.55 14.84
C VAL A 51 3.20 5.51 15.20
N ASN A 52 2.73 6.28 14.21
CA ASN A 52 1.67 7.28 14.35
C ASN A 52 1.95 8.44 15.34
N SER A 53 3.23 8.78 15.57
CA SER A 53 3.61 9.83 16.53
C SER A 53 3.84 11.23 15.93
N GLY A 54 3.91 11.35 14.59
CA GLY A 54 4.04 12.64 13.92
C GLY A 54 2.70 13.36 13.71
N ASP A 55 2.77 14.57 13.14
CA ASP A 55 1.61 15.44 12.90
C ASP A 55 0.92 15.17 11.54
N GLY A 56 1.33 14.10 10.86
CA GLY A 56 0.81 13.68 9.56
C GLY A 56 -0.51 12.90 9.63
N ALA A 57 -1.06 12.66 8.43
CA ALA A 57 -2.30 11.93 8.23
C ALA A 57 -2.15 10.92 7.08
N LEU A 58 -2.52 9.67 7.37
CA LEU A 58 -2.67 8.58 6.39
C LEU A 58 -4.15 8.24 6.27
N GLU A 59 -4.69 8.29 5.04
CA GLU A 59 -6.09 8.04 4.73
C GLU A 59 -6.23 7.08 3.54
N LEU A 60 -7.33 6.32 3.54
CA LEU A 60 -7.76 5.52 2.40
C LEU A 60 -9.13 6.05 1.93
N LEU A 61 -9.12 6.75 0.80
CA LEU A 61 -10.28 7.43 0.23
C LEU A 61 -11.03 6.53 -0.74
N GLY A 62 -12.33 6.80 -0.94
CA GLY A 62 -13.18 6.08 -1.88
C GLY A 62 -13.84 4.82 -1.33
N LEU A 63 -13.53 4.42 -0.10
CA LEU A 63 -14.17 3.26 0.54
C LEU A 63 -15.69 3.47 0.69
N PRO A 64 -16.51 2.46 0.37
CA PRO A 64 -17.93 2.49 0.68
C PRO A 64 -18.17 2.23 2.18
N THR A 65 -19.39 2.47 2.67
CA THR A 65 -19.77 2.05 4.03
C THR A 65 -19.87 0.53 4.16
N GLU A 66 -20.40 -0.12 3.12
CA GLU A 66 -20.47 -1.57 2.95
C GLU A 66 -20.13 -1.87 1.49
N TYR A 67 -19.42 -2.96 1.23
CA TYR A 67 -19.06 -3.33 -0.13
C TYR A 67 -20.15 -4.22 -0.75
N VAL A 68 -20.43 -4.02 -2.03
CA VAL A 68 -21.27 -4.92 -2.82
C VAL A 68 -20.34 -5.99 -3.41
N PRO A 69 -20.60 -7.29 -3.19
CA PRO A 69 -19.76 -8.36 -3.71
C PRO A 69 -19.52 -8.26 -5.22
N GLY A 70 -18.26 -8.32 -5.65
CA GLY A 70 -17.83 -8.22 -7.04
C GLY A 70 -17.86 -6.82 -7.67
N GLU A 71 -18.29 -5.78 -6.95
CA GLU A 71 -18.17 -4.40 -7.43
C GLU A 71 -16.71 -3.93 -7.42
N VAL A 72 -16.40 -2.99 -8.32
CA VAL A 72 -15.09 -2.36 -8.44
C VAL A 72 -15.14 -0.97 -7.82
N TYR A 73 -14.21 -0.71 -6.91
CA TYR A 73 -14.08 0.56 -6.20
C TYR A 73 -12.77 1.25 -6.60
N PRO A 74 -12.82 2.47 -7.19
CA PRO A 74 -11.64 3.31 -7.32
C PRO A 74 -11.28 3.88 -5.94
N LEU A 75 -10.06 3.62 -5.50
CA LEU A 75 -9.55 3.99 -4.18
C LEU A 75 -8.27 4.80 -4.31
N THR A 76 -7.99 5.60 -3.28
CA THR A 76 -6.79 6.43 -3.22
C THR A 76 -6.16 6.33 -1.84
N VAL A 77 -4.89 5.95 -1.76
CA VAL A 77 -4.08 6.18 -0.54
C VAL A 77 -3.65 7.64 -0.54
N GLN A 78 -3.87 8.37 0.56
CA GLN A 78 -3.41 9.74 0.74
C GLN A 78 -2.53 9.85 1.98
N LEU A 79 -1.36 10.48 1.84
CA LEU A 79 -0.40 10.71 2.93
C LEU A 79 0.08 12.16 2.95
N SER A 80 0.15 12.76 4.13
CA SER A 80 0.71 14.09 4.38
C SER A 80 1.41 14.12 5.73
N ASP A 81 2.44 14.96 5.86
CA ASP A 81 3.17 15.18 7.11
C ASP A 81 4.03 16.47 6.99
N PRO A 82 3.78 17.51 7.81
CA PRO A 82 4.57 18.73 7.78
C PRO A 82 6.08 18.50 7.99
N GLY A 83 6.90 19.10 7.15
CA GLY A 83 8.36 19.00 7.19
C GLY A 83 8.95 17.79 6.46
N GLN A 84 8.10 16.90 5.94
CA GLN A 84 8.51 15.76 5.13
C GLN A 84 8.42 16.11 3.63
N MET A 85 9.16 15.38 2.79
CA MET A 85 9.21 15.68 1.35
C MET A 85 9.41 14.47 0.44
N ARG A 86 9.48 13.28 1.02
CA ARG A 86 9.61 12.03 0.28
C ARG A 86 8.71 10.98 0.89
N TRP A 87 8.07 10.19 0.04
CA TRP A 87 6.88 9.46 0.46
C TRP A 87 6.93 8.02 0.00
N GLY A 88 6.25 7.15 0.74
CA GLY A 88 6.04 5.77 0.33
C GLY A 88 4.86 5.16 1.06
N PHE A 89 4.29 4.11 0.49
CA PHE A 89 3.28 3.31 1.14
C PHE A 89 3.40 1.83 0.78
N GLU A 90 2.73 1.01 1.58
CA GLU A 90 2.31 -0.35 1.23
C GLU A 90 0.90 -0.62 1.78
N LEU A 91 0.10 -1.35 1.00
CA LEU A 91 -1.28 -1.69 1.31
C LEU A 91 -1.56 -3.16 0.99
N THR A 92 -2.36 -3.81 1.84
CA THR A 92 -2.99 -5.10 1.56
C THR A 92 -4.44 -5.11 2.07
N VAL A 93 -5.24 -6.11 1.67
CA VAL A 93 -6.65 -6.25 2.08
C VAL A 93 -6.98 -7.70 2.38
N LEU A 94 -7.15 -8.08 3.63
CA LEU A 94 -7.32 -9.50 4.00
C LEU A 94 -8.77 -9.87 4.25
N ASP A 95 -9.12 -11.13 4.03
CA ASP A 95 -10.38 -11.72 4.46
C ASP A 95 -10.34 -11.94 5.99
N ASP A 96 -11.33 -11.42 6.71
CA ASP A 96 -11.39 -11.53 8.18
C ASP A 96 -11.71 -12.96 8.67
N ALA A 97 -12.17 -13.86 7.79
CA ALA A 97 -12.37 -15.27 8.10
C ALA A 97 -11.06 -16.07 8.08
N ASP A 98 -10.08 -15.66 7.26
CA ASP A 98 -8.74 -16.24 7.20
C ASP A 98 -7.76 -15.18 6.69
N PHE A 99 -6.92 -14.65 7.59
CA PHE A 99 -5.94 -13.60 7.27
C PHE A 99 -4.81 -14.06 6.33
N ASN A 100 -4.78 -15.33 5.91
CA ASN A 100 -3.91 -15.78 4.81
C ASN A 100 -4.59 -15.66 3.44
N LEU A 101 -5.87 -15.27 3.38
CA LEU A 101 -6.62 -15.10 2.15
C LEU A 101 -6.82 -13.61 1.85
N GLN A 102 -6.73 -13.29 0.56
CA GLN A 102 -7.00 -11.94 0.08
C GLN A 102 -8.49 -11.61 0.14
N GLY A 103 -8.82 -10.48 0.74
CA GLY A 103 -10.15 -9.88 0.85
C GLY A 103 -10.53 -9.08 -0.40
N GLY A 104 -10.55 -9.73 -1.56
CA GLY A 104 -10.82 -9.13 -2.87
C GLY A 104 -9.59 -9.09 -3.76
N GLN A 105 -9.58 -8.25 -4.80
CA GLN A 105 -8.45 -8.14 -5.72
C GLN A 105 -8.02 -6.68 -5.88
N LEU A 106 -6.75 -6.40 -5.62
CA LEU A 106 -6.13 -5.10 -5.88
C LEU A 106 -5.70 -5.01 -7.35
N GLN A 107 -5.91 -3.84 -7.97
CA GLN A 107 -5.59 -3.60 -9.38
C GLN A 107 -4.83 -2.27 -9.53
N VAL A 108 -3.71 -2.33 -10.23
CA VAL A 108 -2.90 -1.16 -10.58
C VAL A 108 -3.58 -0.41 -11.73
N THR A 109 -3.98 0.84 -11.48
CA THR A 109 -4.51 1.77 -12.49
C THR A 109 -3.50 2.83 -12.91
N ASP A 110 -2.56 3.18 -12.04
CA ASP A 110 -1.40 4.04 -12.34
C ASP A 110 -0.10 3.26 -12.13
N ALA A 111 0.40 2.64 -13.21
CA ALA A 111 1.64 1.86 -13.19
C ALA A 111 2.90 2.75 -13.14
N VAL A 112 2.78 4.07 -13.28
CA VAL A 112 3.91 4.99 -13.07
C VAL A 112 4.14 5.14 -11.58
N GLN A 113 3.08 5.30 -10.78
CA GLN A 113 3.20 5.58 -9.35
C GLN A 113 3.07 4.34 -8.47
N THR A 114 2.39 3.30 -8.94
CA THR A 114 2.09 2.11 -8.15
C THR A 114 2.49 0.82 -8.85
N GLN A 115 2.72 -0.21 -8.04
CA GLN A 115 2.98 -1.57 -8.48
C GLN A 115 2.39 -2.55 -7.47
N ILE A 116 2.23 -3.80 -7.88
CA ILE A 116 1.69 -4.86 -7.05
C ILE A 116 2.61 -6.07 -7.07
N SER A 117 2.93 -6.58 -5.89
CA SER A 117 3.48 -7.93 -5.73
C SER A 117 2.29 -8.90 -5.68
N LEU A 118 2.16 -9.75 -6.70
CA LEU A 118 1.18 -10.83 -6.73
C LEU A 118 1.86 -12.12 -6.29
N ASP A 119 1.36 -12.77 -5.24
CA ASP A 119 1.86 -14.08 -4.83
C ASP A 119 0.79 -15.17 -5.05
N PRO A 120 0.93 -16.02 -6.07
CA PRO A 120 -0.02 -17.09 -6.34
C PRO A 120 0.07 -18.27 -5.35
N GLU A 121 1.04 -18.32 -4.44
CA GLU A 121 1.34 -19.49 -3.58
C GLU A 121 0.91 -19.39 -2.11
N SER A 122 0.14 -18.37 -1.68
CA SER A 122 -0.61 -18.22 -0.39
C SER A 122 -0.26 -17.01 0.48
N GLU A 123 0.57 -16.09 0.01
CA GLU A 123 0.81 -14.82 0.70
C GLU A 123 -0.15 -13.72 0.21
N ALA A 124 -0.38 -12.71 1.04
CA ALA A 124 -1.21 -11.57 0.66
C ALA A 124 -0.56 -10.78 -0.47
N ASP A 125 -1.34 -10.29 -1.44
CA ASP A 125 -0.80 -9.32 -2.40
C ASP A 125 -0.58 -7.97 -1.70
N TYR A 126 0.48 -7.27 -2.13
CA TYR A 126 0.82 -5.94 -1.62
C TYR A 126 0.89 -4.93 -2.76
N LEU A 127 0.01 -3.94 -2.70
CA LEU A 127 0.09 -2.75 -3.54
C LEU A 127 1.04 -1.74 -2.87
N LYS A 128 1.98 -1.19 -3.65
CA LYS A 128 2.99 -0.28 -3.12
C LYS A 128 3.44 0.75 -4.15
N HIS A 129 4.17 1.74 -3.69
CA HIS A 129 4.75 2.76 -4.57
C HIS A 129 5.85 2.18 -5.48
N THR A 130 6.03 2.79 -6.65
CA THR A 130 7.23 2.66 -7.49
C THR A 130 8.26 3.72 -7.12
N PHE A 131 9.41 3.74 -7.80
CA PHE A 131 10.38 4.82 -7.68
C PHE A 131 9.81 6.20 -8.06
N ASP A 132 9.05 6.29 -9.15
CA ASP A 132 8.42 7.56 -9.55
C ASP A 132 7.25 7.93 -8.61
N GLY A 133 6.64 6.92 -7.97
CA GLY A 133 5.64 7.08 -6.92
C GLY A 133 6.18 7.53 -5.57
N LEU A 134 7.48 7.82 -5.43
CA LEU A 134 8.03 8.38 -4.19
C LEU A 134 7.60 9.84 -3.94
N HIS A 135 7.10 10.52 -4.98
CA HIS A 135 6.76 11.95 -4.95
C HIS A 135 7.90 12.82 -4.36
N ASP A 136 9.14 12.51 -4.74
CA ASP A 136 10.33 13.16 -4.19
C ASP A 136 10.31 14.68 -4.43
N GLY A 137 10.52 15.44 -3.35
CA GLY A 137 10.51 16.90 -3.36
C GLY A 137 9.13 17.54 -3.24
N VAL A 138 8.04 16.78 -3.08
CA VAL A 138 6.73 17.33 -2.73
C VAL A 138 6.70 17.56 -1.22
N THR A 139 6.92 18.81 -0.80
CA THR A 139 6.96 19.19 0.62
C THR A 139 5.56 19.15 1.26
N ASP A 140 5.48 18.68 2.50
CA ASP A 140 4.30 18.58 3.39
C ASP A 140 3.16 17.66 2.91
N GLY A 141 3.07 17.39 1.60
CA GLY A 141 1.97 16.67 0.98
C GLY A 141 0.69 17.54 0.85
N PRO A 142 -0.49 16.91 0.68
CA PRO A 142 -0.68 15.48 0.54
C PRO A 142 -0.15 14.95 -0.81
N VAL A 143 0.33 13.72 -0.80
CA VAL A 143 0.57 12.91 -1.99
C VAL A 143 -0.44 11.78 -2.06
N THR A 144 -0.67 11.24 -3.25
CA THR A 144 -1.74 10.27 -3.50
C THR A 144 -1.31 9.17 -4.44
N TRP A 145 -1.80 7.95 -4.17
CA TRP A 145 -1.64 6.81 -5.06
C TRP A 145 -3.02 6.21 -5.37
N ASP A 146 -3.37 6.20 -6.65
CA ASP A 146 -4.66 5.72 -7.14
C ASP A 146 -4.59 4.25 -7.59
N PHE A 147 -5.62 3.49 -7.25
CA PHE A 147 -5.76 2.09 -7.60
C PHE A 147 -7.24 1.67 -7.63
N GLU A 148 -7.50 0.45 -8.05
CA GLU A 148 -8.84 -0.16 -7.96
C GLU A 148 -8.82 -1.37 -7.05
N TRP A 149 -9.94 -1.59 -6.37
CA TRP A 149 -10.22 -2.81 -5.61
C TRP A 149 -11.50 -3.45 -6.10
N VAL A 150 -11.40 -4.71 -6.52
CA VAL A 150 -12.55 -5.57 -6.81
C VAL A 150 -12.93 -6.27 -5.52
N ALA A 151 -14.12 -5.98 -5.01
CA ALA A 151 -14.61 -6.62 -3.81
C ALA A 151 -14.72 -8.15 -3.99
N PRO A 152 -14.48 -8.95 -2.93
CA PRO A 152 -14.56 -10.39 -3.03
C PRO A 152 -15.95 -10.85 -3.48
N GLY A 153 -16.02 -12.11 -3.92
CA GLY A 153 -17.25 -12.75 -4.37
C GLY A 153 -18.33 -12.87 -3.27
N PRO A 154 -19.39 -13.67 -3.49
CA PRO A 154 -20.58 -13.69 -2.63
C PRO A 154 -20.35 -14.25 -1.21
N GLU A 155 -19.10 -14.52 -0.83
CA GLU A 155 -18.76 -14.86 0.54
C GLU A 155 -19.02 -13.67 1.44
N LYS A 156 -19.80 -13.88 2.51
CA LYS A 156 -20.25 -12.82 3.41
C LYS A 156 -19.24 -12.57 4.53
N ASN A 157 -17.95 -12.51 4.21
CA ASN A 157 -16.92 -12.21 5.19
C ASN A 157 -16.66 -10.70 5.23
N SER A 158 -16.23 -10.17 6.37
CA SER A 158 -15.69 -8.82 6.38
C SER A 158 -14.29 -8.85 5.78
N VAL A 159 -13.84 -7.72 5.23
CA VAL A 159 -12.46 -7.55 4.79
C VAL A 159 -11.83 -6.41 5.56
N THR A 160 -10.54 -6.51 5.83
CA THR A 160 -9.79 -5.42 6.46
C THR A 160 -8.63 -4.98 5.58
N PHE A 161 -8.66 -3.72 5.18
CA PHE A 161 -7.52 -3.05 4.56
C PHE A 161 -6.50 -2.69 5.64
N TYR A 162 -5.23 -2.90 5.33
CA TYR A 162 -4.10 -2.48 6.15
C TYR A 162 -3.19 -1.61 5.29
N VAL A 163 -2.82 -0.45 5.80
CA VAL A 163 -2.01 0.52 5.07
C VAL A 163 -0.91 1.02 5.98
N ALA A 164 0.32 0.99 5.50
CA ALA A 164 1.45 1.69 6.10
C ALA A 164 1.94 2.78 5.16
N GLY A 165 2.29 3.94 5.72
CA GLY A 165 2.86 5.08 5.02
C GLY A 165 4.16 5.52 5.66
N ASN A 166 5.14 5.86 4.84
CA ASN A 166 6.41 6.47 5.25
C ASN A 166 6.44 7.92 4.77
N ALA A 167 6.57 8.86 5.70
CA ALA A 167 6.80 10.27 5.42
C ALA A 167 8.24 10.62 5.83
N ALA A 168 9.10 10.79 4.82
CA ALA A 168 10.55 10.91 4.96
C ALA A 168 11.06 12.32 4.65
N ASP A 169 12.17 12.69 5.29
CA ASP A 169 12.69 14.07 5.26
C ASP A 169 13.54 14.35 3.99
N GLY A 170 13.77 13.31 3.18
CA GLY A 170 14.48 13.39 1.92
C GLY A 170 16.01 13.39 2.05
N ASP A 171 16.56 13.12 3.23
CA ASP A 171 18.03 13.10 3.45
C ASP A 171 18.71 11.79 3.01
N PHE A 172 17.93 10.83 2.48
CA PHE A 172 18.36 9.49 2.04
C PHE A 172 18.86 8.58 3.18
N SER A 173 18.56 8.91 4.42
CA SER A 173 18.74 8.09 5.61
C SER A 173 17.48 7.28 5.91
N LEU A 174 17.52 6.51 7.01
CA LEU A 174 16.37 5.85 7.63
C LEU A 174 15.89 6.62 8.88
N THR A 175 16.46 7.79 9.11
CA THR A 175 16.29 8.58 10.33
C THR A 175 15.41 9.78 10.07
N ASN A 176 14.71 10.26 11.09
CA ASN A 176 13.74 11.37 11.00
C ASN A 176 12.52 11.10 10.09
N ASP A 177 12.31 9.84 9.71
CA ASP A 177 11.16 9.43 8.94
C ASP A 177 10.02 9.00 9.88
N TYR A 178 8.80 9.43 9.57
CA TYR A 178 7.60 9.13 10.33
C TYR A 178 6.79 8.03 9.66
N ILE A 179 6.48 6.98 10.43
CA ILE A 179 5.65 5.87 9.95
C ILE A 179 4.23 6.00 10.48
N TYR A 180 3.27 5.86 9.57
CA TYR A 180 1.84 5.85 9.87
C TYR A 180 1.24 4.51 9.49
N THR A 181 0.31 4.01 10.30
CA THR A 181 -0.46 2.81 9.98
C THR A 181 -1.95 3.04 10.20
N ARG A 182 -2.78 2.48 9.32
CA ARG A 182 -4.25 2.51 9.46
C ARG A 182 -4.83 1.17 9.02
N SER A 183 -5.98 0.83 9.60
CA SER A 183 -6.79 -0.27 9.12
C SER A 183 -8.25 0.13 8.95
N PHE A 184 -8.92 -0.46 7.96
CA PHE A 184 -10.30 -0.17 7.61
C PHE A 184 -11.05 -1.47 7.35
N THR A 185 -12.02 -1.79 8.20
CA THR A 185 -12.86 -2.98 8.03
C THR A 185 -14.14 -2.64 7.27
N LEU A 186 -14.40 -3.35 6.18
CA LEU A 186 -15.64 -3.27 5.42
C LEU A 186 -16.45 -4.56 5.55
N ARG A 187 -17.76 -4.40 5.64
CA ARG A 187 -18.71 -5.51 5.62
C ARG A 187 -19.38 -5.62 4.26
N PRO A 188 -19.77 -6.84 3.84
CA PRO A 188 -20.56 -7.04 2.64
C PRO A 188 -21.96 -6.48 2.86
N SER A 189 -22.45 -5.72 1.90
CA SER A 189 -23.84 -5.31 1.83
C SER A 189 -24.73 -6.54 1.66
N ASP A 190 -25.93 -6.50 2.24
CA ASP A 190 -26.90 -7.54 1.97
C ASP A 190 -27.34 -7.52 0.50
N PRO A 191 -27.51 -8.70 -0.13
CA PRO A 191 -28.01 -8.75 -1.49
C PRO A 191 -29.37 -8.04 -1.55
N THR A 192 -29.53 -7.13 -2.50
CA THR A 192 -30.83 -6.49 -2.72
C THR A 192 -31.85 -7.59 -3.00
N PRO A 193 -32.95 -7.71 -2.23
CA PRO A 193 -33.93 -8.75 -2.48
C PRO A 193 -34.48 -8.60 -3.90
N VAL A 194 -34.22 -9.58 -4.76
CA VAL A 194 -34.92 -9.66 -6.03
C VAL A 194 -36.35 -10.03 -5.68
N SER A 195 -37.25 -9.04 -5.65
CA SER A 195 -38.68 -9.33 -5.56
C SER A 195 -39.05 -10.12 -6.80
N GLY A 196 -39.25 -11.44 -6.64
CA GLY A 196 -39.68 -12.29 -7.73
C GLY A 196 -40.96 -11.74 -8.33
N SER A 197 -40.88 -11.16 -9.53
CA SER A 197 -42.07 -10.78 -10.27
C SER A 197 -42.73 -12.08 -10.74
N THR A 198 -43.87 -12.42 -10.16
CA THR A 198 -44.66 -13.54 -10.67
C THR A 198 -45.12 -13.21 -12.09
N TRP A 199 -45.24 -14.21 -12.97
CA TRP A 199 -45.87 -14.03 -14.30
C TRP A 199 -47.25 -13.34 -14.22
N GLY A 200 -47.96 -13.50 -13.09
CA GLY A 200 -49.22 -12.82 -12.80
C GLY A 200 -49.09 -11.30 -12.57
N GLN A 201 -48.00 -10.82 -11.96
CA GLN A 201 -47.74 -9.38 -11.80
C GLN A 201 -47.34 -8.73 -13.12
N ILE A 202 -46.55 -9.43 -13.95
CA ILE A 202 -46.15 -8.96 -15.29
C ILE A 202 -47.38 -8.82 -16.19
N LYS A 203 -48.27 -9.83 -16.23
CA LYS A 203 -49.48 -9.78 -17.07
C LYS A 203 -50.42 -8.61 -16.74
N ARG A 204 -50.48 -8.16 -15.48
CA ARG A 204 -51.31 -7.01 -15.07
C ARG A 204 -50.77 -5.67 -15.59
N LEU A 205 -49.47 -5.58 -15.89
CA LEU A 205 -48.87 -4.38 -16.48
C LEU A 205 -49.17 -4.24 -17.98
N PHE A 206 -49.56 -5.33 -18.65
CA PHE A 206 -49.78 -5.38 -20.10
C PHE A 206 -51.21 -5.73 -20.51
N ALA A 207 -52.13 -5.95 -19.56
CA ALA A 207 -53.54 -6.12 -19.85
C ALA A 207 -54.18 -4.74 -20.11
N ARG A 208 -54.24 -4.34 -21.38
CA ARG A 208 -55.13 -3.29 -21.89
C ARG A 208 -56.39 -3.90 -22.48
#